data_AF-A0A9D7PM73-F1
#
_entry.id   AF-A0A9D7PM73-F1
#
_cell.length_a   1.000
_cell.length_b   1.000
_cell.length_c   1.000
_cell.angle_alpha   90.00
_cell.angle_beta   90.00
_cell.angle_gamma   90.00
#
_symmetry.space_group_name_H-M   'P 1'
#
loop_
_entity.id
_entity.type
_entity.pdbx_description
1 polymer ?
#
loop_
_entity_poly.entity_id
_entity_poly.type
_entity_poly.pdbx_seq_one_letter_code
_entity_poly.pdbx_strand_id
1 'polypeptide(L)'
;MFSPHPNGFVYIGTWDAGLLKFDPTSKSYSHFLPAPQHFAKTANKNRVTKLIPAEKGNIWTACSGGSRLFDVEKEEFTTEYYPDFSIDFQDKEGNYWQIKDGLKLFHRFDNKLKRHFIPAFVQCENRSELPFDIMARQVFIRGKCQNGVWAMNVDDFAWKQYPLPGRAAEKVRLAGFCQTSDGFLVSDELHRIYFRPQNVDKFHLLPVSIPPDVGNMNIAARKDGHIFITGHEGWLFWLKPGSGQPQVYNQFNVNEPMPGYFSCVSSPTFDQLGRLWLRTCGGFSIFVPEEDRFCISP
;
A
#
# COMPACT_ATOMS: atom_id res chain seq x y z
N MET A 1 -9.49 0.44 1.12
CA MET A 1 -8.13 0.59 1.69
C MET A 1 -8.23 0.39 3.19
N PHE A 2 -7.18 -0.10 3.84
CA PHE A 2 -7.10 -0.17 5.30
C PHE A 2 -5.89 0.61 5.82
N SER A 3 -6.04 1.20 7.00
CA SER A 3 -4.98 1.84 7.76
C SER A 3 -5.16 1.49 9.24
N PRO A 4 -4.42 0.48 9.75
CA PRO A 4 -4.31 0.25 11.18
C PRO A 4 -3.79 1.51 11.86
N HIS A 5 -4.35 1.86 13.01
CA HIS A 5 -4.00 3.09 13.71
C HIS A 5 -3.51 2.80 15.13
N PRO A 6 -2.57 3.57 15.70
CA PRO A 6 -2.04 3.33 17.05
C PRO A 6 -3.07 3.22 18.17
N ASN A 7 -4.26 3.80 18.01
CA ASN A 7 -5.36 3.73 18.99
C ASN A 7 -6.11 2.37 19.03
N GLY A 8 -5.67 1.36 18.27
CA GLY A 8 -6.30 0.03 18.28
C GLY A 8 -7.30 -0.21 17.16
N PHE A 9 -7.79 0.84 16.51
CA PHE A 9 -8.79 0.71 15.46
C PHE A 9 -8.15 0.54 14.07
N VAL A 10 -8.95 0.00 13.15
CA VAL A 10 -8.61 -0.07 11.73
C VAL A 10 -9.49 0.93 10.98
N TYR A 11 -8.86 1.90 10.33
CA TYR A 11 -9.59 2.84 9.48
C TYR A 11 -9.68 2.28 8.07
N ILE A 12 -10.87 2.37 7.46
CA ILE A 12 -11.17 1.76 6.18
C ILE A 12 -11.70 2.83 5.24
N GLY A 13 -10.96 3.08 4.17
CA GLY A 13 -11.40 3.91 3.06
C GLY A 13 -12.25 3.09 2.10
N THR A 14 -13.48 3.54 1.86
CA THR A 14 -14.46 2.83 1.01
C THR A 14 -14.70 3.56 -0.31
N TRP A 15 -15.32 2.85 -1.25
CA TRP A 15 -15.64 3.41 -2.56
C TRP A 15 -16.74 4.45 -2.52
N ASP A 16 -17.82 4.23 -1.76
CA ASP A 16 -18.98 5.14 -1.74
C ASP A 16 -19.41 5.57 -0.33
N ALA A 17 -18.99 4.85 0.71
CA ALA A 17 -19.41 5.06 2.09
C ALA A 17 -18.43 5.91 2.92
N GLY A 18 -17.42 6.52 2.29
CA GLY A 18 -16.43 7.35 2.97
C GLY A 18 -15.45 6.58 3.84
N LEU A 19 -15.20 7.13 5.04
CA LEU A 19 -14.29 6.57 6.04
C LEU A 19 -15.09 5.73 7.04
N LEU A 20 -14.63 4.50 7.28
CA LEU A 20 -15.11 3.66 8.38
C LEU A 20 -14.01 3.52 9.43
N LYS A 21 -14.43 3.33 10.67
CA LYS A 21 -13.58 2.85 11.77
C LYS A 21 -14.08 1.49 12.17
N PHE A 22 -13.20 0.51 12.20
CA PHE A 22 -13.49 -0.83 12.65
C PHE A 22 -12.77 -1.11 13.96
N ASP A 23 -13.51 -1.62 14.94
CA ASP A 23 -12.98 -2.12 16.20
C ASP A 23 -12.68 -3.62 16.08
N PRO A 24 -11.39 -4.02 16.08
CA PRO A 24 -11.02 -5.42 15.99
C PRO A 24 -11.42 -6.29 17.18
N THR A 25 -11.71 -5.66 18.33
CA THR A 25 -12.07 -6.32 19.59
C THR A 25 -13.55 -6.63 19.63
N SER A 26 -14.40 -5.61 19.48
CA SER A 26 -15.86 -5.78 19.48
C SER A 26 -16.43 -6.25 18.14
N LYS A 27 -15.62 -6.25 17.07
CA LYS A 27 -16.04 -6.52 15.68
C LYS A 27 -17.12 -5.56 15.17
N SER A 28 -17.16 -4.35 15.73
CA SER A 28 -18.12 -3.31 15.34
C SER A 28 -17.50 -2.29 14.40
N TYR A 29 -18.34 -1.56 13.68
CA TYR A 29 -17.92 -0.49 12.79
C TYR A 29 -18.70 0.80 13.04
N SER A 30 -18.02 1.92 12.86
CA SER A 30 -18.60 3.27 12.87
C SER A 30 -18.37 3.92 11.51
N HIS A 31 -19.37 4.61 11.00
CA HIS A 31 -19.31 5.32 9.73
C HIS A 31 -19.03 6.80 9.98
N PHE A 32 -18.07 7.37 9.26
CA PHE A 32 -17.74 8.79 9.31
C PHE A 32 -17.95 9.43 7.94
N LEU A 33 -19.11 10.09 7.79
CA LEU A 33 -19.49 11.01 6.70
C LEU A 33 -20.58 11.98 7.23
N PRO A 34 -20.70 13.24 6.71
CA PRO A 34 -20.75 13.53 5.27
C PRO A 34 -19.95 14.77 4.81
N ALA A 35 -19.76 14.91 3.49
CA ALA A 35 -19.29 16.16 2.92
C ALA A 35 -20.16 17.36 3.36
N PRO A 36 -19.62 18.58 3.51
CA PRO A 36 -20.43 19.78 3.74
C PRO A 36 -21.56 19.88 2.69
N GLN A 37 -22.72 20.43 3.07
CA GLN A 37 -23.94 20.48 2.25
C GLN A 37 -23.74 21.05 0.82
N HIS A 38 -22.66 21.80 0.56
CA HIS A 38 -22.30 22.28 -0.77
C HIS A 38 -21.76 21.23 -1.76
N PHE A 39 -21.53 19.98 -1.33
CA PHE A 39 -20.93 18.94 -2.17
C PHE A 39 -21.93 17.91 -2.74
N ALA A 40 -23.22 18.06 -2.45
CA ALA A 40 -24.28 17.06 -2.67
C ALA A 40 -24.71 16.78 -4.12
N LYS A 41 -23.89 17.07 -5.15
CA LYS A 41 -24.34 16.94 -6.57
C LYS A 41 -23.56 15.97 -7.46
N THR A 42 -22.57 15.23 -6.98
CA THR A 42 -21.83 14.28 -7.84
C THR A 42 -21.42 13.01 -7.11
N ALA A 43 -21.81 11.85 -7.65
CA ALA A 43 -21.73 10.51 -7.08
C ALA A 43 -20.32 9.99 -6.71
N ASN A 44 -19.23 10.72 -6.99
CA ASN A 44 -17.86 10.21 -6.86
C ASN A 44 -17.00 10.87 -5.75
N LYS A 45 -17.58 11.76 -4.91
CA LYS A 45 -16.80 12.55 -3.93
C LYS A 45 -16.59 11.89 -2.55
N ASN A 46 -17.33 10.83 -2.24
CA ASN A 46 -17.17 10.07 -0.98
C ASN A 46 -16.16 8.93 -1.09
N ARG A 47 -15.55 8.76 -2.26
CA ARG A 47 -14.56 7.73 -2.50
C ARG A 47 -13.26 8.07 -1.80
N VAL A 48 -12.96 7.37 -0.71
CA VAL A 48 -11.68 7.46 -0.01
C VAL A 48 -10.70 6.50 -0.68
N THR A 49 -9.77 7.07 -1.43
CA THR A 49 -8.76 6.31 -2.19
C THR A 49 -7.49 6.06 -1.40
N LYS A 50 -7.13 6.96 -0.47
CA LYS A 50 -5.98 6.82 0.42
C LYS A 50 -6.27 7.30 1.84
N LEU A 51 -5.59 6.67 2.81
CA LEU A 51 -5.52 7.02 4.22
C LEU A 51 -4.04 7.22 4.52
N ILE A 52 -3.65 8.43 4.86
CA ILE A 52 -2.25 8.79 5.12
C ILE A 52 -2.16 9.27 6.57
N PRO A 53 -1.29 8.68 7.39
CA PRO A 53 -1.03 9.18 8.74
C PRO A 53 -0.60 10.65 8.70
N ALA A 54 -1.17 11.44 9.60
CA ALA A 54 -0.84 12.84 9.82
C ALA A 54 -0.28 13.04 11.23
N GLU A 55 0.18 14.26 11.52
CA GLU A 55 0.64 14.64 12.86
C GLU A 55 -0.44 14.38 13.92
N LYS A 56 0.00 14.11 15.16
CA LYS A 56 -0.86 13.85 16.33
C LYS A 56 -1.81 12.64 16.19
N GLY A 57 -1.52 11.72 15.27
CA GLY A 57 -2.39 10.56 15.03
C GLY A 57 -3.65 10.90 14.24
N ASN A 58 -3.68 12.04 13.54
CA ASN A 58 -4.76 12.33 12.60
C ASN A 58 -4.56 11.57 11.29
N ILE A 59 -5.59 11.58 10.43
CA ILE A 59 -5.55 10.85 9.16
C ILE A 59 -5.95 11.77 8.01
N TRP A 60 -5.07 11.95 7.04
CA TRP A 60 -5.42 12.51 5.75
C TRP A 60 -6.19 11.48 4.93
N THR A 61 -7.39 11.85 4.47
CA THR A 61 -8.16 11.06 3.53
C THR A 61 -8.01 11.67 2.14
N ALA A 62 -7.51 10.91 1.18
CA ALA A 62 -7.48 11.33 -0.23
C ALA A 62 -8.78 10.91 -0.91
N CYS A 63 -9.59 11.90 -1.27
CA CYS A 63 -10.85 11.72 -1.99
C CYS A 63 -10.70 12.15 -3.46
N SER A 64 -11.64 11.74 -4.32
CA SER A 64 -11.63 12.07 -5.76
C SER A 64 -11.59 13.58 -6.10
N GLY A 65 -11.71 14.47 -5.11
CA GLY A 65 -11.60 15.92 -5.26
C GLY A 65 -10.53 16.59 -4.39
N GLY A 66 -9.65 15.83 -3.72
CA GLY A 66 -8.60 16.39 -2.87
C GLY A 66 -8.45 15.68 -1.52
N SER A 67 -7.57 16.21 -0.67
CA SER A 67 -7.26 15.64 0.65
C SER A 67 -7.94 16.39 1.79
N ARG A 68 -8.54 15.65 2.75
CA ARG A 68 -9.15 16.19 3.98
C ARG A 68 -8.52 15.59 5.22
N LEU A 69 -8.36 16.40 6.27
CA LEU A 69 -7.81 15.92 7.52
C LEU A 69 -8.94 15.48 8.46
N PHE A 70 -8.90 14.23 8.89
CA PHE A 70 -9.76 13.65 9.91
C PHE A 70 -9.05 13.73 11.27
N ASP A 71 -9.66 14.45 12.21
CA ASP A 71 -9.24 14.49 13.61
C ASP A 71 -9.71 13.21 14.29
N VAL A 72 -8.75 12.37 14.67
CA VAL A 72 -9.04 11.05 15.25
C VAL A 72 -9.56 11.16 16.67
N GLU A 73 -9.15 12.17 17.44
CA GLU A 73 -9.60 12.34 18.83
C GLU A 73 -11.05 12.85 18.88
N LYS A 74 -11.40 13.78 17.99
CA LYS A 74 -12.74 14.35 17.89
C LYS A 74 -13.69 13.57 16.99
N GLU A 75 -13.15 12.65 16.22
CA GLU A 75 -13.86 11.85 15.22
C GLU A 75 -14.59 12.68 14.16
N GLU A 76 -14.01 13.80 13.75
CA GLU A 76 -14.59 14.75 12.80
C GLU A 76 -13.60 15.17 11.73
N PHE A 77 -14.10 15.57 10.56
CA PHE A 77 -13.27 16.22 9.55
C PHE A 77 -13.01 17.67 9.95
N THR A 78 -11.74 18.06 9.96
CA THR A 78 -11.34 19.44 10.22
C THR A 78 -11.67 20.36 9.02
N THR A 79 -11.45 21.66 9.19
CA THR A 79 -11.52 22.63 8.09
C THR A 79 -10.33 22.55 7.14
N GLU A 80 -9.28 21.78 7.46
CA GLU A 80 -8.10 21.64 6.61
C GLU A 80 -8.40 20.76 5.40
N TYR A 81 -8.34 21.36 4.22
CA TYR A 81 -8.70 20.74 2.95
C TYR A 81 -7.84 21.27 1.81
N TYR A 82 -7.30 20.36 1.00
CA TYR A 82 -6.53 20.68 -0.20
C TYR A 82 -7.29 20.17 -1.44
N PRO A 83 -8.05 21.04 -2.15
CA PRO A 83 -8.77 20.64 -3.35
C PRO A 83 -7.79 20.22 -4.44
N ASP A 84 -8.17 19.19 -5.20
CA ASP A 84 -7.43 18.67 -6.36
C ASP A 84 -5.97 18.22 -6.08
N PHE A 85 -5.57 18.19 -4.80
CA PHE A 85 -4.27 17.72 -4.34
C PHE A 85 -4.44 16.55 -3.38
N SER A 86 -4.30 15.33 -3.91
CA SER A 86 -4.15 14.10 -3.13
C SER A 86 -2.75 14.05 -2.51
N ILE A 87 -2.67 14.24 -1.20
CA ILE A 87 -1.46 14.04 -0.41
C ILE A 87 -1.14 12.55 -0.37
N ASP A 88 0.11 12.19 -0.63
CA ASP A 88 0.63 10.82 -0.52
C ASP A 88 1.57 10.66 0.67
N PHE A 89 2.36 11.70 0.99
CA PHE A 89 3.17 11.76 2.20
C PHE A 89 3.54 13.20 2.56
N GLN A 90 4.04 13.40 3.78
CA GLN A 90 4.62 14.65 4.28
C GLN A 90 6.15 14.50 4.42
N ASP A 91 6.91 15.50 4.01
CA ASP A 91 8.37 15.51 4.23
C ASP A 91 8.75 16.09 5.61
N LYS A 92 10.06 16.16 5.91
CA LYS A 92 10.55 16.60 7.23
C LYS A 92 10.30 18.09 7.50
N GLU A 93 10.09 18.87 6.44
CA GLU A 93 9.83 20.31 6.52
C GLU A 93 8.33 20.58 6.64
N GLY A 94 7.51 19.52 6.65
CA GLY A 94 6.07 19.60 6.75
C GLY A 94 5.37 19.86 5.41
N ASN A 95 6.08 19.82 4.28
CA ASN A 95 5.47 19.96 2.97
C ASN A 95 4.79 18.67 2.53
N TYR A 96 3.82 18.78 1.63
CA TYR A 96 3.04 17.64 1.14
C TYR A 96 3.46 17.25 -0.26
N TRP A 97 3.53 15.94 -0.49
CA TRP A 97 3.88 15.38 -1.79
C TRP A 97 2.73 14.60 -2.37
N GLN A 98 2.53 14.77 -3.67
CA GLN A 98 1.67 13.94 -4.50
C GLN A 98 2.55 13.20 -5.51
N ILE A 99 2.34 11.89 -5.62
CA ILE A 99 2.98 11.00 -6.61
C ILE A 99 1.98 10.48 -7.65
N LYS A 100 0.67 10.73 -7.45
CA LYS A 100 -0.36 10.46 -8.45
C LYS A 100 -0.30 11.53 -9.56
N ASP A 101 -0.18 11.09 -10.81
CA ASP A 101 -0.04 11.96 -12.00
C ASP A 101 1.25 12.80 -11.98
N GLY A 102 2.34 12.15 -11.58
CA GLY A 102 3.69 12.72 -11.48
C GLY A 102 4.07 13.13 -10.05
N LEU A 103 5.34 13.48 -9.87
CA LEU A 103 5.90 13.88 -8.57
C LEU A 103 5.72 15.40 -8.38
N LYS A 104 4.83 15.80 -7.47
CA LYS A 104 4.53 17.20 -7.16
C LYS A 104 4.73 17.47 -5.68
N LEU A 105 5.36 18.59 -5.37
CA LEU A 105 5.59 19.13 -4.05
C LEU A 105 4.67 20.33 -3.82
N PHE A 106 3.92 20.31 -2.73
CA PHE A 106 3.17 21.45 -2.23
C PHE A 106 3.88 22.02 -0.99
N HIS A 107 4.49 23.19 -1.17
CA HIS A 107 5.09 23.97 -0.08
C HIS A 107 3.98 24.55 0.80
N ARG A 108 3.77 23.97 1.98
CA ARG A 108 2.61 24.25 2.85
C ARG A 108 2.59 25.71 3.31
N PHE A 109 3.73 26.24 3.72
CA PHE A 109 3.83 27.60 4.28
C PHE A 109 3.79 28.68 3.21
N ASP A 110 4.40 28.41 2.04
CA ASP A 110 4.42 29.36 0.92
C ASP A 110 3.20 29.23 0.01
N ASN A 111 2.38 28.19 0.21
CA ASN A 111 1.24 27.83 -0.62
C ASN A 111 1.60 27.71 -2.12
N LYS A 112 2.70 27.03 -2.44
CA LYS A 112 3.22 26.88 -3.80
C LYS A 112 3.31 25.43 -4.24
N LEU A 113 2.86 25.15 -5.46
CA LEU A 113 3.02 23.85 -6.11
C LEU A 113 4.26 23.85 -7.01
N LYS A 114 5.14 22.86 -6.83
CA LYS A 114 6.32 22.61 -7.66
C LYS A 114 6.27 21.21 -8.25
N ARG A 115 6.50 21.09 -9.56
CA ARG A 115 6.65 19.79 -10.22
C ARG A 115 8.11 19.33 -10.16
N HIS A 116 8.33 18.10 -9.74
CA HIS A 116 9.64 17.45 -9.78
C HIS A 116 9.67 16.47 -10.95
N PHE A 117 10.53 16.76 -11.93
CA PHE A 117 10.68 15.91 -13.10
C PHE A 117 11.66 14.78 -12.84
N ILE A 118 11.35 13.61 -13.39
CA ILE A 118 12.27 12.48 -13.40
C ILE A 118 13.44 12.83 -14.34
N PRO A 119 14.71 12.64 -13.94
CA PRO A 119 15.85 12.90 -14.82
C PRO A 119 15.90 11.98 -16.04
N ALA A 120 16.49 12.44 -17.14
CA ALA A 120 16.58 11.68 -18.40
C ALA A 120 17.39 10.36 -18.29
N PHE A 121 18.33 10.29 -17.35
CA PHE A 121 19.11 9.07 -17.10
C PHE A 121 18.29 7.94 -16.44
N VAL A 122 17.12 8.26 -15.88
CA VAL A 122 16.20 7.25 -15.33
C VAL A 122 15.41 6.63 -16.49
N GLN A 123 15.93 5.51 -16.98
CA GLN A 123 15.41 4.82 -18.16
C GLN A 123 14.24 3.90 -17.80
N CYS A 124 13.02 4.45 -17.88
CA CYS A 124 11.78 3.72 -17.70
C CYS A 124 10.81 3.98 -18.85
N GLU A 125 9.93 3.02 -19.14
CA GLU A 125 8.85 3.17 -20.11
C GLU A 125 7.71 4.03 -19.55
N ASN A 126 6.95 4.69 -20.45
CA ASN A 126 5.78 5.51 -20.10
C ASN A 126 6.05 6.52 -18.96
N ARG A 127 7.13 7.30 -19.11
CA ARG A 127 7.62 8.24 -18.07
C ARG A 127 6.60 9.28 -17.58
N SER A 128 5.53 9.51 -18.35
CA SER A 128 4.41 10.39 -17.98
C SER A 128 3.45 9.78 -16.95
N GLU A 129 3.43 8.46 -16.80
CA GLU A 129 2.45 7.72 -16.00
C GLU A 129 3.11 6.68 -15.08
N LEU A 130 4.32 6.98 -14.62
CA LEU A 130 5.05 6.04 -13.78
C LEU A 130 4.35 5.84 -12.44
N PRO A 131 4.08 4.59 -12.03
CA PRO A 131 3.65 4.31 -10.68
C PRO A 131 4.82 4.49 -9.72
N PHE A 132 4.53 5.03 -8.54
CA PHE A 132 5.50 5.21 -7.46
C PHE A 132 4.99 4.60 -6.16
N ASP A 133 5.92 4.26 -5.27
CA ASP A 133 5.64 4.04 -3.85
C ASP A 133 6.63 4.82 -3.00
N ILE A 134 6.23 5.16 -1.77
CA ILE A 134 7.10 5.83 -0.80
C ILE A 134 7.29 4.93 0.41
N MET A 135 8.54 4.67 0.75
CA MET A 135 8.91 3.82 1.89
C MET A 135 10.24 4.31 2.44
N ALA A 136 10.40 4.35 3.77
CA ALA A 136 11.65 4.74 4.42
C ALA A 136 12.31 6.02 3.83
N ARG A 137 11.51 7.06 3.56
CA ARG A 137 11.97 8.34 2.97
C ARG A 137 12.56 8.22 1.55
N GLN A 138 12.17 7.21 0.80
CA GLN A 138 12.54 7.04 -0.60
C GLN A 138 11.29 6.88 -1.46
N VAL A 139 11.27 7.53 -2.63
CA VAL A 139 10.25 7.35 -3.67
C VAL A 139 10.77 6.36 -4.69
N PHE A 140 10.20 5.16 -4.73
CA PHE A 140 10.56 4.12 -5.70
C PHE A 140 9.73 4.23 -6.96
N ILE A 141 10.33 3.93 -8.11
CA ILE A 141 9.61 3.79 -9.38
C ILE A 141 9.23 2.31 -9.56
N ARG A 142 7.94 2.07 -9.75
CA ARG A 142 7.37 0.75 -10.08
C ARG A 142 7.26 0.43 -11.56
N GLY A 143 7.44 1.44 -12.40
CA GLY A 143 7.36 1.29 -13.84
C GLY A 143 8.37 0.29 -14.40
N LYS A 144 8.21 -0.02 -15.68
CA LYS A 144 9.12 -0.91 -16.39
C LYS A 144 10.42 -0.19 -16.68
N CYS A 145 11.42 -0.40 -15.82
CA CYS A 145 12.70 0.29 -15.84
C CYS A 145 13.85 -0.64 -16.19
N GLN A 146 14.83 -0.12 -16.93
CA GLN A 146 16.03 -0.87 -17.28
C GLN A 146 16.93 -1.03 -16.04
N ASN A 147 17.61 -2.17 -15.91
CA ASN A 147 18.67 -2.42 -14.91
C ASN A 147 18.23 -2.34 -13.43
N GLY A 148 16.95 -2.54 -13.15
CA GLY A 148 16.44 -2.69 -11.79
C GLY A 148 15.58 -1.53 -11.30
N VAL A 149 15.60 -1.31 -9.98
CA VAL A 149 14.69 -0.40 -9.28
C VAL A 149 15.32 0.98 -9.13
N TRP A 150 14.63 2.02 -9.57
CA TRP A 150 15.04 3.40 -9.31
C TRP A 150 14.36 3.93 -8.05
N ALA A 151 15.11 4.67 -7.24
CA ALA A 151 14.55 5.44 -6.14
C ALA A 151 15.14 6.84 -6.06
N MET A 152 14.34 7.78 -5.59
CA MET A 152 14.75 9.12 -5.22
C MET A 152 14.70 9.26 -3.70
N ASN A 153 15.76 9.78 -3.11
CA ASN A 153 15.74 10.17 -1.70
C ASN A 153 14.92 11.46 -1.54
N VAL A 154 13.98 11.49 -0.58
CA VAL A 154 13.09 12.67 -0.38
C VAL A 154 13.79 13.84 0.30
N ASP A 155 14.96 13.63 0.91
CA ASP A 155 15.70 14.65 1.66
C ASP A 155 16.59 15.52 0.78
N ASP A 156 17.26 14.92 -0.21
CA ASP A 156 18.24 15.58 -1.08
C ASP A 156 17.91 15.44 -2.57
N PHE A 157 16.83 14.73 -2.90
CA PHE A 157 16.39 14.43 -4.27
C PHE A 157 17.41 13.66 -5.12
N ALA A 158 18.39 13.01 -4.47
CA ALA A 158 19.36 12.18 -5.16
C ALA A 158 18.69 10.91 -5.68
N TRP A 159 18.96 10.60 -6.96
CA TRP A 159 18.46 9.40 -7.61
C TRP A 159 19.49 8.28 -7.54
N LYS A 160 19.00 7.06 -7.30
CA LYS A 160 19.82 5.87 -7.21
C LYS A 160 19.14 4.70 -7.89
N GLN A 161 19.95 3.87 -8.55
CA GLN A 161 19.51 2.62 -9.14
C GLN A 161 19.98 1.44 -8.29
N TYR A 162 19.08 0.48 -8.11
CA TYR A 162 19.33 -0.77 -7.42
C TYR A 162 19.14 -1.94 -8.39
N PRO A 163 20.23 -2.60 -8.82
CA PRO A 163 20.15 -3.76 -9.68
C PRO A 163 19.39 -4.93 -9.03
N LEU A 164 18.58 -5.62 -9.83
CA LEU A 164 17.93 -6.86 -9.42
C LEU A 164 18.78 -8.07 -9.86
N PRO A 165 19.17 -8.97 -8.92
CA PRO A 165 19.90 -10.18 -9.26
C PRO A 165 19.21 -11.01 -10.34
N GLY A 166 19.97 -11.43 -11.36
CA GLY A 166 19.44 -12.27 -12.44
C GLY A 166 18.48 -11.56 -13.41
N ARG A 167 18.52 -10.22 -13.47
CA ARG A 167 17.75 -9.37 -14.40
C ARG A 167 18.60 -8.24 -15.03
N ALA A 168 19.91 -8.45 -15.15
CA ALA A 168 20.80 -7.44 -15.72
C ALA A 168 20.43 -7.14 -17.18
N ALA A 169 20.55 -5.86 -17.60
CA ALA A 169 20.18 -5.36 -18.93
C ALA A 169 18.69 -5.46 -19.31
N GLU A 170 17.85 -6.11 -18.50
CA GLU A 170 16.43 -6.23 -18.75
C GLU A 170 15.65 -5.01 -18.25
N LYS A 171 14.54 -4.74 -18.93
CA LYS A 171 13.51 -3.85 -18.39
C LYS A 171 12.52 -4.66 -17.57
N VAL A 172 12.38 -4.31 -16.30
CA VAL A 172 11.56 -5.06 -15.34
C VAL A 172 10.48 -4.14 -14.80
N ARG A 173 9.22 -4.56 -14.93
CA ARG A 173 8.11 -3.95 -14.18
C ARG A 173 8.04 -4.57 -12.80
N LEU A 174 7.79 -3.73 -11.81
CA LEU A 174 7.63 -4.15 -10.43
C LEU A 174 6.14 -4.17 -10.06
N ALA A 175 5.75 -5.12 -9.22
CA ALA A 175 4.37 -5.35 -8.83
C ALA A 175 4.15 -5.00 -7.35
N GLY A 176 4.55 -5.89 -6.44
CA GLY A 176 4.36 -5.75 -5.00
C GLY A 176 5.52 -5.03 -4.32
N PHE A 177 5.21 -4.19 -3.33
CA PHE A 177 6.17 -3.50 -2.46
C PHE A 177 5.73 -3.66 -1.02
N CYS A 178 6.66 -3.96 -0.11
CA CYS A 178 6.35 -4.09 1.30
C CYS A 178 7.54 -3.74 2.19
N GLN A 179 7.33 -2.92 3.22
CA GLN A 179 8.37 -2.59 4.18
C GLN A 179 8.41 -3.69 5.24
N THR A 180 9.61 -4.16 5.57
CA THR A 180 9.83 -5.10 6.68
C THR A 180 10.47 -4.36 7.86
N SER A 181 10.66 -5.06 8.99
CA SER A 181 11.37 -4.51 10.15
C SER A 181 12.85 -4.23 9.87
N ASP A 182 13.43 -4.91 8.88
CA ASP A 182 14.86 -4.95 8.59
C ASP A 182 15.21 -4.57 7.14
N GLY A 183 14.24 -4.07 6.36
CA GLY A 183 14.42 -3.77 4.94
C GLY A 183 13.11 -3.59 4.19
N PHE A 184 13.08 -4.02 2.93
CA PHE A 184 11.86 -4.08 2.14
C PHE A 184 11.91 -5.14 1.04
N LEU A 185 10.72 -5.57 0.66
CA LEU A 185 10.46 -6.57 -0.38
C LEU A 185 9.90 -5.90 -1.63
N VAL A 186 10.32 -6.40 -2.79
CA VAL A 186 9.73 -6.07 -4.08
C VAL A 186 9.48 -7.33 -4.89
N SER A 187 8.43 -7.38 -5.69
CA SER A 187 8.26 -8.42 -6.72
C SER A 187 8.29 -7.86 -8.13
N ASP A 188 8.65 -8.70 -9.09
CA ASP A 188 8.58 -8.38 -10.51
C ASP A 188 7.40 -9.05 -11.24
N GLU A 189 7.23 -8.68 -12.52
CA GLU A 189 6.23 -9.24 -13.43
C GLU A 189 6.37 -10.73 -13.74
N LEU A 190 7.46 -11.38 -13.28
CA LEU A 190 7.68 -12.83 -13.39
C LEU A 190 7.55 -13.53 -12.03
N HIS A 191 6.93 -12.87 -11.06
CA HIS A 191 6.64 -13.38 -9.72
C HIS A 191 7.87 -13.72 -8.87
N ARG A 192 9.05 -13.18 -9.24
CA ARG A 192 10.24 -13.26 -8.39
C ARG A 192 10.12 -12.25 -7.26
N ILE A 193 10.66 -12.60 -6.10
CA ILE A 193 10.61 -11.77 -4.91
C ILE A 193 12.03 -11.44 -4.48
N TYR A 194 12.30 -10.15 -4.30
CA TYR A 194 13.59 -9.64 -3.91
C TYR A 194 13.48 -8.94 -2.57
N PHE A 195 14.47 -9.16 -1.71
CA PHE A 195 14.60 -8.50 -0.41
C PHE A 195 15.83 -7.59 -0.42
N ARG A 196 15.69 -6.34 0.01
CA ARG A 196 16.81 -5.43 0.28
C ARG A 196 16.84 -5.11 1.78
N PRO A 197 17.85 -5.60 2.52
CA PRO A 197 18.04 -5.20 3.90
C PRO A 197 18.29 -3.69 4.01
N GLN A 198 17.84 -3.06 5.09
CA GLN A 198 17.96 -1.61 5.29
C GLN A 198 19.43 -1.13 5.32
N ASN A 199 20.31 -1.96 5.89
CA ASN A 199 21.75 -1.67 6.03
C ASN A 199 22.59 -2.20 4.87
N VAL A 200 21.96 -2.81 3.86
CA VAL A 200 22.66 -3.42 2.72
C VAL A 200 22.14 -2.79 1.44
N ASP A 201 23.06 -2.26 0.65
CA ASP A 201 22.71 -1.49 -0.52
C ASP A 201 22.42 -2.35 -1.77
N LYS A 202 21.82 -3.52 -1.58
CA LYS A 202 21.65 -4.51 -2.64
C LYS A 202 20.41 -5.38 -2.40
N PHE A 203 19.74 -5.75 -3.49
CA PHE A 203 18.68 -6.75 -3.47
C PHE A 203 19.24 -8.17 -3.49
N HIS A 204 18.56 -9.06 -2.77
CA HIS A 204 18.77 -10.50 -2.74
C HIS A 204 17.51 -11.16 -3.30
N LEU A 205 17.66 -12.13 -4.20
CA LEU A 205 16.54 -12.94 -4.66
C LEU A 205 16.16 -13.93 -3.55
N LEU A 206 14.89 -13.96 -3.17
CA LEU A 206 14.37 -14.99 -2.27
C LEU A 206 14.20 -16.30 -3.02
N PRO A 207 14.60 -17.45 -2.44
CA PRO A 207 14.50 -18.77 -3.08
C PRO A 207 13.07 -19.32 -3.01
N VAL A 208 12.10 -18.54 -3.48
CA VAL A 208 10.68 -18.93 -3.55
C VAL A 208 10.22 -18.97 -4.99
N SER A 209 9.50 -20.04 -5.34
CA SER A 209 8.84 -20.17 -6.64
C SER A 209 7.35 -19.90 -6.48
N ILE A 210 6.85 -18.91 -7.20
CA ILE A 210 5.43 -18.58 -7.25
C ILE A 210 4.91 -18.95 -8.65
N PRO A 211 3.82 -19.72 -8.77
CA PRO A 211 3.26 -20.12 -10.07
C PRO A 211 2.91 -18.93 -10.99
N PRO A 212 2.93 -19.11 -12.33
CA PRO A 212 2.64 -18.03 -13.28
C PRO A 212 1.15 -17.65 -13.36
N ASP A 213 0.24 -18.48 -12.86
CA ASP A 213 -1.22 -18.30 -12.91
C ASP A 213 -1.78 -17.47 -11.74
N VAL A 214 -0.93 -16.90 -10.88
CA VAL A 214 -1.36 -16.10 -9.72
C VAL A 214 -1.81 -14.67 -10.08
N GLY A 215 -1.45 -14.20 -11.28
CA GLY A 215 -1.71 -12.83 -11.73
C GLY A 215 -0.94 -11.76 -10.94
N ASN A 216 -1.50 -10.55 -10.83
CA ASN A 216 -0.85 -9.46 -10.12
C ASN A 216 -0.64 -9.79 -8.64
N MET A 217 0.61 -9.67 -8.17
CA MET A 217 0.97 -9.97 -6.78
C MET A 217 0.97 -8.73 -5.90
N ASN A 218 0.51 -8.90 -4.65
CA ASN A 218 0.75 -7.96 -3.56
C ASN A 218 1.53 -8.66 -2.46
N ILE A 219 2.28 -7.91 -1.64
CA ILE A 219 3.13 -8.45 -0.58
C ILE A 219 2.83 -7.71 0.72
N ALA A 220 2.74 -8.45 1.82
CA ALA A 220 2.74 -7.94 3.18
C ALA A 220 3.75 -8.72 4.02
N ALA A 221 4.35 -8.08 5.02
CA ALA A 221 5.29 -8.72 5.93
C ALA A 221 5.00 -8.32 7.37
N ARG A 222 5.17 -9.28 8.28
CA ARG A 222 5.17 -9.05 9.73
C ARG A 222 6.59 -8.76 10.22
N LYS A 223 6.68 -8.10 11.38
CA LYS A 223 7.96 -7.74 12.00
C LYS A 223 8.82 -8.94 12.42
N ASP A 224 8.18 -10.10 12.62
CA ASP A 224 8.80 -11.38 12.96
C ASP A 224 9.28 -12.17 11.72
N GLY A 225 9.21 -11.58 10.53
CA GLY A 225 9.74 -12.14 9.29
C GLY A 225 8.77 -13.00 8.49
N HIS A 226 7.51 -13.15 8.92
CA HIS A 226 6.51 -13.82 8.10
C HIS A 226 6.13 -12.95 6.89
N ILE A 227 6.17 -13.53 5.69
CA ILE A 227 5.83 -12.86 4.44
C ILE A 227 4.58 -13.49 3.85
N PHE A 228 3.65 -12.64 3.43
CA PHE A 228 2.38 -13.03 2.82
C PHE A 228 2.29 -12.41 1.44
N ILE A 229 1.95 -13.23 0.45
CA ILE A 229 1.80 -12.80 -0.93
C ILE A 229 0.39 -13.14 -1.36
N THR A 230 -0.30 -12.18 -1.96
CA THR A 230 -1.61 -12.44 -2.56
C THR A 230 -1.51 -12.39 -4.07
N GLY A 231 -2.20 -13.31 -4.73
CA GLY A 231 -2.40 -13.30 -6.18
C GLY A 231 -3.83 -12.89 -6.51
N HIS A 232 -3.99 -12.09 -7.57
CA HIS A 232 -5.31 -11.65 -8.05
C HIS A 232 -6.27 -12.81 -8.33
N GLU A 233 -5.75 -13.98 -8.74
CA GLU A 233 -6.56 -15.16 -9.05
C GLU A 233 -6.97 -15.99 -7.81
N GLY A 234 -7.02 -15.38 -6.63
CA GLY A 234 -7.52 -16.05 -5.43
C GLY A 234 -6.47 -16.84 -4.65
N TRP A 235 -5.22 -16.37 -4.66
CA TRP A 235 -4.11 -17.05 -4.01
C TRP A 235 -3.61 -16.29 -2.79
N LEU A 236 -3.24 -17.04 -1.74
CA LEU A 236 -2.45 -16.56 -0.61
C LEU A 236 -1.27 -17.51 -0.39
N PHE A 237 -0.06 -16.99 -0.47
CA PHE A 237 1.17 -17.70 -0.14
C PHE A 237 1.71 -17.15 1.17
N TRP A 238 2.04 -18.02 2.11
CA TRP A 238 2.61 -17.68 3.39
C TRP A 238 4.00 -18.28 3.54
N LEU A 239 5.02 -17.43 3.47
CA LEU A 239 6.40 -17.81 3.74
C LEU A 239 6.68 -17.57 5.22
N LYS A 240 6.84 -18.67 5.96
CA LYS A 240 7.29 -18.64 7.36
C LYS A 240 8.80 -18.37 7.40
N PRO A 241 9.31 -17.64 8.42
CA PRO A 241 10.74 -17.41 8.60
C PRO A 241 11.52 -18.73 8.56
N GLY A 242 12.60 -18.76 7.79
CA GLY A 242 13.44 -19.96 7.64
C GLY A 242 12.83 -21.09 6.81
N SER A 243 11.58 -20.96 6.33
CA SER A 243 11.00 -21.94 5.40
C SER A 243 11.47 -21.69 3.97
N GLY A 244 11.88 -22.75 3.27
CA GLY A 244 12.19 -22.71 1.84
C GLY A 244 10.99 -22.87 0.92
N GLN A 245 9.79 -23.17 1.46
CA GLN A 245 8.57 -23.36 0.69
C GLN A 245 7.40 -22.59 1.32
N PRO A 246 6.55 -21.93 0.51
CA PRO A 246 5.38 -21.25 1.02
C PRO A 246 4.27 -22.25 1.38
N GLN A 247 3.55 -21.99 2.46
CA GLN A 247 2.23 -22.56 2.69
C GLN A 247 1.22 -21.86 1.76
N VAL A 248 0.33 -22.62 1.12
CA VAL A 248 -0.50 -22.11 0.01
C VAL A 248 -1.98 -22.28 0.29
N TYR A 249 -2.73 -21.19 0.11
CA TYR A 249 -4.20 -21.18 0.14
C TYR A 249 -4.74 -20.66 -1.19
N ASN A 250 -5.81 -21.28 -1.66
CA ASN A 250 -6.57 -20.91 -2.84
C ASN A 250 -8.04 -21.30 -2.68
N GLN A 251 -8.87 -20.94 -3.65
CA GLN A 251 -10.32 -21.23 -3.64
C GLN A 251 -10.70 -22.71 -3.39
N PHE A 252 -9.78 -23.66 -3.58
CA PHE A 252 -10.05 -25.10 -3.42
C PHE A 252 -9.69 -25.64 -2.02
N ASN A 253 -8.78 -24.98 -1.30
CA ASN A 253 -8.33 -25.44 0.02
C ASN A 253 -8.51 -24.39 1.12
N VAL A 254 -9.00 -23.21 0.76
CA VAL A 254 -9.26 -22.14 1.72
C VAL A 254 -10.50 -22.51 2.54
N ASN A 255 -10.32 -22.72 3.84
CA ASN A 255 -11.43 -22.86 4.79
C ASN A 255 -12.00 -21.47 5.16
N GLU A 256 -12.27 -20.67 4.12
CA GLU A 256 -12.92 -19.36 4.23
C GLU A 256 -14.44 -19.58 4.17
N PRO A 257 -15.27 -18.82 4.91
CA PRO A 257 -16.71 -19.06 4.99
C PRO A 257 -17.46 -19.03 3.65
N MET A 258 -16.91 -18.30 2.68
CA MET A 258 -17.45 -18.04 1.37
C MET A 258 -16.33 -18.18 0.30
N PRO A 259 -15.77 -19.39 0.10
CA PRO A 259 -14.54 -19.60 -0.66
C PRO A 259 -14.65 -19.20 -2.13
N GLY A 260 -15.86 -19.23 -2.71
CA GLY A 260 -16.14 -18.72 -4.06
C GLY A 260 -15.93 -17.21 -4.24
N TYR A 261 -15.84 -16.46 -3.14
CA TYR A 261 -15.52 -15.03 -3.13
C TYR A 261 -14.04 -14.76 -2.83
N PHE A 262 -13.22 -15.78 -2.57
CA PHE A 262 -11.77 -15.66 -2.38
C PHE A 262 -11.05 -15.50 -3.72
N SER A 263 -11.38 -14.43 -4.44
CA SER A 263 -10.81 -14.02 -5.72
C SER A 263 -10.49 -12.51 -5.67
N CYS A 264 -9.71 -12.02 -6.63
CA CYS A 264 -9.25 -10.62 -6.66
C CYS A 264 -8.48 -10.20 -5.40
N VAL A 265 -7.77 -11.16 -4.79
CA VAL A 265 -7.18 -11.00 -3.45
C VAL A 265 -6.07 -9.97 -3.51
N SER A 266 -6.26 -8.87 -2.77
CA SER A 266 -5.37 -7.71 -2.85
C SER A 266 -5.28 -6.95 -1.53
N SER A 267 -4.34 -6.02 -1.49
CA SER A 267 -4.12 -5.10 -0.35
C SER A 267 -3.92 -5.81 1.00
N PRO A 268 -3.05 -6.85 1.09
CA PRO A 268 -2.77 -7.53 2.35
C PRO A 268 -2.21 -6.56 3.39
N THR A 269 -2.77 -6.55 4.60
CA THR A 269 -2.32 -5.67 5.69
C THR A 269 -2.64 -6.26 7.06
N PHE A 270 -1.82 -5.99 8.06
CA PHE A 270 -2.03 -6.49 9.41
C PHE A 270 -2.78 -5.49 10.28
N ASP A 271 -3.69 -5.96 11.12
CA ASP A 271 -4.17 -5.16 12.26
C ASP A 271 -3.23 -5.29 13.48
N GLN A 272 -3.54 -4.58 14.56
CA GLN A 272 -2.74 -4.63 15.79
C GLN A 272 -2.74 -6.00 16.47
N LEU A 273 -3.72 -6.86 16.18
CA LEU A 273 -3.81 -8.23 16.71
C LEU A 273 -3.00 -9.22 15.86
N GLY A 274 -2.29 -8.75 14.82
CA GLY A 274 -1.50 -9.58 13.93
C GLY A 274 -2.33 -10.37 12.91
N ARG A 275 -3.62 -10.05 12.77
CA ARG A 275 -4.51 -10.69 11.77
C ARG A 275 -4.32 -10.02 10.42
N LEU A 276 -4.30 -10.83 9.37
CA LEU A 276 -4.11 -10.38 8.00
C LEU A 276 -5.47 -10.06 7.35
N TRP A 277 -5.68 -8.81 7.00
CA TRP A 277 -6.82 -8.32 6.26
C TRP A 277 -6.56 -8.40 4.76
N LEU A 278 -7.51 -8.99 4.05
CA LEU A 278 -7.47 -9.19 2.61
C LEU A 278 -8.72 -8.57 1.99
N ARG A 279 -8.54 -7.76 0.93
CA ARG A 279 -9.66 -7.38 0.07
C ARG A 279 -9.89 -8.51 -0.94
N THR A 280 -11.14 -8.90 -1.11
CA THR A 280 -11.57 -9.87 -2.12
C THR A 280 -12.67 -9.28 -3.00
N CYS A 281 -13.04 -9.96 -4.08
CA CYS A 281 -14.16 -9.54 -4.93
C CYS A 281 -15.52 -9.55 -4.18
N GLY A 282 -15.68 -10.40 -3.15
CA GLY A 282 -16.89 -10.45 -2.30
C GLY A 282 -16.88 -9.56 -1.07
N GLY A 283 -15.83 -8.77 -0.85
CA GLY A 283 -15.69 -7.93 0.34
C GLY A 283 -14.32 -8.11 0.99
N PHE A 284 -14.30 -8.70 2.18
CA PHE A 284 -13.09 -8.82 2.99
C PHE A 284 -12.98 -10.22 3.59
N SER A 285 -11.76 -10.74 3.63
CA SER A 285 -11.42 -11.96 4.37
C SER A 285 -10.33 -11.62 5.40
N ILE A 286 -10.43 -12.20 6.59
CA ILE A 286 -9.44 -11.99 7.66
C ILE A 286 -8.79 -13.33 7.96
N PHE A 287 -7.49 -13.45 7.72
CA PHE A 287 -6.70 -14.62 8.05
C PHE A 287 -5.99 -14.41 9.40
N VAL A 288 -6.01 -15.42 10.27
CA VAL A 288 -5.38 -15.41 11.59
C VAL A 288 -4.18 -16.36 11.55
N PRO A 289 -2.95 -15.85 11.35
CA PRO A 289 -1.78 -16.72 11.16
C PRO A 289 -1.52 -17.68 12.32
N GLU A 290 -1.70 -17.21 13.57
CA GLU A 290 -1.45 -18.03 14.78
C GLU A 290 -2.39 -19.23 14.91
N GLU A 291 -3.56 -19.15 14.29
CA GLU A 291 -4.60 -20.20 14.33
C GLU A 291 -4.71 -20.95 13.00
N ASP A 292 -3.91 -20.57 12.00
CA ASP A 292 -3.93 -21.11 10.64
C ASP A 292 -5.36 -21.20 10.05
N ARG A 293 -6.16 -20.14 10.24
CA ARG A 293 -7.56 -20.12 9.79
C ARG A 293 -8.05 -18.76 9.34
N PHE A 294 -9.12 -18.76 8.58
CA PHE A 294 -9.89 -17.57 8.26
C PHE A 294 -10.98 -17.32 9.32
N CYS A 295 -11.23 -16.06 9.62
CA CYS A 295 -12.33 -15.66 10.48
C CYS A 295 -13.66 -15.89 9.75
N ILE A 296 -14.66 -16.38 10.49
CA ILE A 296 -16.03 -16.40 10.03
C ILE A 296 -16.59 -14.99 10.18
N SER A 297 -16.97 -14.35 9.07
CA SER A 297 -17.83 -13.17 9.16
C SER A 297 -19.14 -13.64 9.80
N PRO A 298 -19.58 -13.04 10.92
CA PRO A 298 -20.95 -13.26 11.38
C PRO A 298 -21.96 -12.81 10.33
#